data_AF-A0AA41V827-F1
#
_entry.id   AF-A0AA41V827-F1
#
_cell.length_a   1.000
_cell.length_b   1.000
_cell.length_c   1.000
_cell.angle_alpha   90.00
_cell.angle_beta   90.00
_cell.angle_gamma   90.00
#
_symmetry.space_group_name_H-M   'P 1'
#
loop_
_entity.id
_entity.type
_entity.pdbx_description
1 polymer ?
#
loop_
_entity_poly.entity_id
_entity_poly.type
_entity_poly.pdbx_seq_one_letter_code
_entity_poly.pdbx_strand_id
1 'polypeptide(L)'
;VDLIINDGNPGLCTLLLSGYLRAHDLSVNQLVHVSGSGDFQMSKIDVLQDPNSLKAETGQDLMDSDELHGIEIIHSLFPDPAKQQSLVIENDPKPDLGEQTWPTELEMTEADENQRRSMINTFENQATEFFDGEDNQNSGSDCSHVEDQEDCSDEDVDIDTVVEEDEDTTKAMIRDEIRKVHDAHAEDKEYPDEVDTPLDVLARVRFGKYQGLKSLRTSVWEDKNPLPPEYARIFSFGNYKATQKCVLENARDIGQRNVDECIPAGSYVRVHVKDVSVSVALRLCSLMKSMPVVASGLLEHESKMSVLHFSIKKHKSYHFPIKGKESLIFHVGFRQFVARPIFSSDSLNSHQHKMEKFLHEGQFSIASVYAPVTFPPSPLIALKRRDGEVGFPAVAAIGALKSIDPERIILKKIIFTGYPRRVSKLNATVRYMFHDPKDVSYFKRCELWTKNGVRGNIKDSVGTHGTMKCTFYRSIQQHDTVCMSLFKRVYPKWPKQRFPILLDA
;
A
#
# COMPACT_ATOMS: atom_id res chain seq x y z
N VAL A 1 -9.09 16.47 29.97
CA VAL A 1 -9.72 15.74 28.85
C VAL A 1 -10.85 15.01 29.49
N ASP A 2 -12.04 15.54 29.27
CA ASP A 2 -13.22 15.05 29.96
C ASP A 2 -14.15 14.45 28.91
N LEU A 3 -15.04 13.57 29.36
CA LEU A 3 -15.87 12.76 28.48
C LEU A 3 -17.33 13.04 28.81
N ILE A 4 -18.10 13.40 27.78
CA ILE A 4 -19.56 13.43 27.88
C ILE A 4 -20.06 12.28 27.00
N ILE A 5 -20.65 11.27 27.63
CA ILE A 5 -21.29 10.17 26.91
C ILE A 5 -22.60 10.70 26.34
N ASN A 6 -22.83 10.49 25.04
CA ASN A 6 -24.07 10.92 24.42
C ASN A 6 -25.16 9.87 24.72
N ASP A 7 -26.26 10.30 25.34
CA ASP A 7 -27.40 9.43 25.70
C ASP A 7 -28.06 8.75 24.49
N GLY A 8 -27.88 9.30 23.28
CA GLY A 8 -28.50 8.80 22.04
C GLY A 8 -27.73 7.68 21.31
N ASN A 9 -26.44 7.46 21.60
CA ASN A 9 -25.63 6.40 20.97
C ASN A 9 -24.53 5.93 21.94
N PRO A 10 -24.68 4.78 22.62
CA PRO A 10 -23.77 4.36 23.70
C PRO A 10 -22.33 4.06 23.24
N GLY A 11 -22.09 3.97 21.92
CA GLY A 11 -20.75 3.78 21.36
C GLY A 11 -19.97 5.07 21.06
N LEU A 12 -20.62 6.24 21.08
CA LEU A 12 -20.02 7.53 20.73
C LEU A 12 -20.09 8.52 21.90
N CYS A 13 -19.05 9.32 22.06
CA CYS A 13 -18.94 10.34 23.09
C CYS A 13 -18.43 11.65 22.51
N THR A 14 -18.73 12.73 23.23
CA THR A 14 -18.18 14.05 22.99
C THR A 14 -16.95 14.24 23.87
N LEU A 15 -15.80 14.49 23.25
CA LEU A 15 -14.51 14.67 23.94
C LEU A 15 -14.29 16.15 24.25
N LEU A 16 -13.97 16.47 25.49
CA LEU A 16 -13.69 17.82 25.97
C LEU A 16 -12.18 18.03 26.11
N LEU A 17 -11.59 18.85 25.25
CA LEU A 17 -10.17 19.18 25.28
C LEU A 17 -10.00 20.61 25.80
N SER A 18 -9.47 20.77 27.01
CA SER A 18 -9.16 22.10 27.59
C SER A 18 -7.66 22.39 27.49
N GLY A 19 -7.28 23.56 26.98
CA GLY A 19 -5.88 23.94 26.79
C GLY A 19 -5.72 25.31 26.14
N TYR A 20 -4.46 25.75 26.00
CA TYR A 20 -4.15 27.02 25.34
C TYR A 20 -4.02 26.85 23.83
N LEU A 21 -4.62 27.75 23.07
CA LEU A 21 -4.41 27.83 21.62
C LEU A 21 -3.00 28.36 21.32
N ARG A 22 -2.29 27.72 20.39
CA ARG A 22 -0.94 28.12 19.99
C ARG A 22 -0.79 28.21 18.47
N ALA A 23 0.17 29.03 18.04
CA ALA A 23 0.60 29.26 16.66
C ALA A 23 -0.37 30.04 15.76
N HIS A 24 -1.58 29.51 15.52
CA HIS A 24 -2.55 30.10 14.60
C HIS A 24 -3.94 30.19 15.23
N ASP A 25 -4.75 31.08 14.67
CA ASP A 25 -6.15 31.24 15.06
C ASP A 25 -6.96 30.02 14.63
N LEU A 26 -7.91 29.60 15.45
CA LEU A 26 -8.70 28.39 15.24
C LEU A 26 -10.12 28.76 14.88
N SER A 27 -10.59 28.27 13.72
CA SER A 27 -11.97 28.43 13.30
C SER A 27 -12.81 27.23 13.69
N VAL A 28 -14.02 27.45 14.21
CA VAL A 28 -14.95 26.40 14.64
C VAL A 28 -15.44 25.53 13.47
N ASN A 29 -15.36 26.05 12.24
CA ASN A 29 -15.80 25.37 11.03
C ASN A 29 -14.76 24.35 10.50
N GLN A 30 -13.53 24.39 11.00
CA GLN A 30 -12.46 23.47 10.61
C GLN A 30 -12.64 22.09 11.24
N LEU A 31 -11.99 21.09 10.66
CA LEU A 31 -11.83 19.79 11.28
C LEU A 31 -10.70 19.83 12.32
N VAL A 32 -10.77 18.96 13.32
CA VAL A 32 -9.71 18.79 14.33
C VAL A 32 -9.14 17.39 14.22
N HIS A 33 -7.81 17.31 14.20
CA HIS A 33 -7.10 16.07 14.37
C HIS A 33 -6.63 15.93 15.82
N VAL A 34 -7.00 14.82 16.46
CA VAL A 34 -6.48 14.43 17.77
C VAL A 34 -5.38 13.40 17.53
N SER A 35 -4.14 13.73 17.94
CA SER A 35 -2.98 12.88 17.70
C SER A 35 -3.21 11.45 18.19
N GLY A 36 -3.02 10.49 17.27
CA GLY A 36 -3.20 9.06 17.54
C GLY A 36 -4.64 8.55 17.50
N SER A 37 -5.65 9.42 17.47
CA SER A 37 -7.09 9.03 17.45
C SER A 37 -7.76 9.25 16.11
N GLY A 38 -7.41 10.33 15.41
CA GLY A 38 -7.90 10.63 14.07
C GLY A 38 -8.52 12.01 13.90
N ASP A 39 -9.29 12.14 12.82
CA ASP A 39 -9.88 13.39 12.35
C ASP A 39 -11.35 13.41 12.75
N PHE A 40 -11.79 14.52 13.35
CA PHE A 40 -13.13 14.68 13.90
C PHE A 40 -13.68 16.08 13.62
N GLN A 41 -15.01 16.22 13.72
CA GLN A 41 -15.68 17.51 13.65
C GLN A 41 -15.81 18.13 15.04
N MET A 42 -15.76 19.46 15.09
CA MET A 42 -16.05 20.21 16.31
C MET A 42 -17.56 20.43 16.47
N SER A 43 -18.05 20.33 17.71
CA SER A 43 -19.41 20.67 18.08
C SER A 43 -19.53 22.12 18.53
N LYS A 44 -18.56 22.61 19.31
CA LYS A 44 -18.47 23.99 19.79
C LYS A 44 -17.08 24.25 20.38
N ILE A 45 -16.73 25.52 20.56
CA ILE A 45 -15.54 25.92 21.30
C ILE A 45 -15.94 26.94 22.36
N ASP A 46 -15.59 26.66 23.61
CA ASP A 46 -15.78 27.57 24.74
C ASP A 46 -14.45 28.27 25.05
N VAL A 47 -14.43 29.60 25.07
CA VAL A 47 -13.32 30.40 25.59
C VAL A 47 -13.50 30.50 27.10
N LEU A 48 -12.51 30.03 27.84
CA LEU A 48 -12.52 29.96 29.29
C LEU A 48 -11.63 31.06 29.88
N GLN A 49 -11.93 31.47 31.12
CA GLN A 49 -11.00 32.29 31.86
C GLN A 49 -9.69 31.53 32.10
N ASP A 50 -8.57 32.22 31.94
CA ASP A 50 -7.25 31.65 32.16
C ASP A 50 -7.10 31.21 33.63
N PRO A 51 -6.89 29.91 33.91
CA PRO A 51 -6.69 29.44 35.27
C PRO A 51 -5.44 30.02 35.92
N ASN A 52 -4.44 30.44 35.12
CA ASN A 52 -3.14 30.92 35.59
C ASN A 52 -2.71 32.17 34.82
N SER A 53 -3.47 33.26 34.93
CA SER A 53 -3.12 34.55 34.33
C SER A 53 -1.78 35.07 34.88
N LEU A 54 -0.88 35.50 33.98
CA LEU A 54 0.43 36.08 34.34
C LEU A 54 0.32 37.41 35.09
N LYS A 55 -0.82 38.09 34.99
CA LYS A 55 -1.14 39.26 35.81
C LYS A 55 -2.12 38.80 36.89
N ALA A 56 -1.59 38.31 38.01
CA ALA A 56 -2.33 38.38 39.25
C ALA A 56 -2.56 39.88 39.51
N GLU A 57 -3.81 40.33 39.54
CA GLU A 57 -4.09 41.70 39.94
C GLU A 57 -3.47 41.91 41.32
N THR A 58 -2.48 42.80 41.38
CA THR A 58 -1.95 43.28 42.64
C THR A 58 -3.07 44.07 43.32
N GLY A 59 -3.82 43.41 44.20
CA GLY A 59 -4.71 44.06 45.17
C GLY A 59 -6.17 43.68 45.04
N GLN A 60 -6.56 42.56 45.63
CA GLN A 60 -7.76 42.46 46.45
C GLN A 60 -7.56 41.32 47.44
N ASP A 61 -7.31 41.68 48.70
CA ASP A 61 -7.43 40.77 49.83
C ASP A 61 -8.87 40.23 49.88
N LEU A 62 -9.04 38.94 49.61
CA LEU A 62 -10.26 38.21 49.95
C LEU A 62 -9.83 36.94 50.68
N MET A 63 -9.82 37.03 52.02
CA MET A 63 -10.10 35.87 52.85
C MET A 63 -11.58 35.48 52.63
N ASP A 64 -11.82 34.17 52.67
CA ASP A 64 -13.12 33.48 52.54
C ASP A 64 -13.74 33.42 51.14
N SER A 65 -13.46 32.33 50.43
CA SER A 65 -14.47 31.57 49.67
C SER A 65 -13.93 30.20 49.24
N ASP A 66 -14.11 29.21 50.10
CA ASP A 66 -14.06 27.77 49.77
C ASP A 66 -15.33 27.34 48.97
N GLU A 67 -15.72 28.09 47.94
CA GLU A 67 -16.88 27.78 47.11
C GLU A 67 -16.50 27.70 45.63
N LEU A 68 -16.46 26.45 45.12
CA LEU A 68 -16.44 26.02 43.72
C LEU A 68 -15.52 26.81 42.76
N HIS A 69 -14.41 26.18 42.35
CA HIS A 69 -13.73 26.49 41.08
C HIS A 69 -14.65 26.09 39.90
N GLY A 70 -15.75 26.81 39.73
CA GLY A 70 -16.61 26.73 38.56
C GLY A 70 -15.83 27.19 37.35
N ILE A 71 -15.80 26.38 36.30
CA ILE A 71 -15.22 26.80 35.03
C ILE A 71 -16.11 27.92 34.45
N GLU A 72 -15.69 29.18 34.60
CA GLU A 72 -16.39 30.32 34.00
C GLU A 72 -16.10 30.40 32.49
N ILE A 73 -17.15 30.26 31.69
CA ILE A 73 -17.12 30.35 30.24
C ILE A 73 -17.34 31.81 29.84
N ILE A 74 -16.34 32.42 29.21
CA ILE A 74 -16.39 33.83 28.76
C ILE A 74 -17.27 33.96 27.52
N HIS A 75 -17.07 33.08 26.54
CA HIS A 75 -17.79 33.10 25.28
C HIS A 75 -17.80 31.70 24.65
N SER A 76 -18.93 31.29 24.05
CA SER A 76 -19.05 30.03 23.31
C SER A 76 -19.30 30.31 21.83
N LEU A 77 -18.52 29.67 20.96
CA LEU A 77 -18.69 29.73 19.52
C LEU A 77 -19.23 28.40 18.99
N PHE A 78 -20.19 28.49 18.07
CA PHE A 78 -20.83 27.34 17.41
C PHE A 78 -20.49 27.30 15.92
N PRO A 79 -20.35 26.11 15.32
CA PRO A 79 -20.09 25.99 13.89
C PRO A 79 -21.33 26.38 13.08
N ASP A 80 -21.10 27.08 11.97
CA ASP A 80 -22.14 27.37 11.00
C ASP A 80 -22.37 26.14 10.10
N PRO A 81 -23.58 25.55 10.05
CA PRO A 81 -23.83 24.31 9.31
C PRO A 81 -23.59 24.45 7.79
N ALA A 82 -23.62 25.67 7.24
CA ALA A 82 -23.36 25.93 5.83
C ALA A 82 -21.87 26.03 5.47
N LYS A 83 -21.01 26.45 6.42
CA LYS A 83 -19.57 26.64 6.22
C LYS A 83 -18.73 25.52 6.84
N GLN A 84 -19.33 24.71 7.70
CA GLN A 84 -18.65 23.63 8.40
C GLN A 84 -18.10 22.60 7.43
N GLN A 85 -16.81 22.29 7.57
CA GLN A 85 -16.13 21.32 6.73
C GLN A 85 -16.69 19.91 7.00
N SER A 86 -17.11 19.23 5.94
CA SER A 86 -17.60 17.85 6.05
C SER A 86 -16.46 16.86 6.30
N LEU A 87 -16.69 15.89 7.18
CA LEU A 87 -15.75 14.80 7.44
C LEU A 87 -15.83 13.74 6.32
N VAL A 88 -15.31 14.08 5.15
CA VAL A 88 -15.16 13.13 4.04
C VAL A 88 -13.72 12.63 4.01
N ILE A 89 -13.56 11.32 4.25
CA ILE A 89 -12.25 10.64 4.25
C ILE A 89 -12.05 9.88 2.94
N GLU A 90 -13.06 9.12 2.52
CA GLU A 90 -13.06 8.35 1.27
C GLU A 90 -14.00 9.01 0.27
N ASN A 91 -13.66 8.90 -1.02
CA ASN A 91 -14.55 9.26 -2.09
C ASN A 91 -15.52 8.09 -2.34
N ASP A 92 -16.82 8.39 -2.40
CA ASP A 92 -17.79 7.40 -2.85
C ASP A 92 -17.50 7.08 -4.32
N PRO A 93 -17.24 5.79 -4.65
CA PRO A 93 -16.98 5.41 -6.02
C PRO A 93 -18.25 5.71 -6.83
N LYS A 94 -18.17 6.68 -7.75
CA LYS A 94 -19.27 6.94 -8.69
C LYS A 94 -19.44 5.68 -9.53
N PRO A 95 -20.62 5.03 -9.50
CA PRO A 95 -20.87 3.83 -10.31
C PRO A 95 -20.70 4.10 -11.82
N ASP A 96 -20.90 5.35 -12.25
CA ASP A 96 -21.08 5.70 -13.66
C ASP A 96 -19.78 5.98 -14.46
N LEU A 97 -18.60 5.70 -13.91
CA LEU A 97 -17.32 5.80 -14.64
C LEU A 97 -16.62 4.45 -14.83
N GLY A 98 -17.35 3.36 -14.58
CA GLY A 98 -16.90 1.98 -14.74
C GLY A 98 -17.81 1.11 -15.60
N GLU A 99 -18.85 1.67 -16.25
CA GLU A 99 -19.62 0.96 -17.27
C GLU A 99 -18.87 0.99 -18.60
N GLN A 100 -17.79 0.21 -18.64
CA GLN A 100 -17.40 -0.45 -19.86
C GLN A 100 -18.56 -1.40 -20.18
N THR A 101 -19.28 -1.12 -21.26
CA THR A 101 -20.38 -1.95 -21.77
C THR A 101 -19.95 -3.40 -21.80
N TRP A 102 -20.52 -4.22 -20.91
CA TRP A 102 -20.59 -5.65 -21.17
C TRP A 102 -21.36 -5.81 -22.49
N PRO A 103 -20.91 -6.67 -23.42
CA PRO A 103 -21.76 -7.05 -24.54
C PRO A 103 -23.09 -7.52 -23.97
N THR A 104 -24.19 -6.92 -24.42
CA THR A 104 -25.53 -7.27 -23.94
C THR A 104 -25.81 -8.73 -24.33
N GLU A 105 -26.69 -9.46 -23.62
CA GLU A 105 -27.04 -10.87 -23.98
C GLU A 105 -27.41 -11.04 -25.46
N LEU A 106 -27.93 -9.98 -26.10
CA LEU A 106 -28.22 -9.91 -27.53
C LEU A 106 -26.95 -9.95 -28.41
N GLU A 107 -25.84 -9.33 -28.00
CA GLU A 107 -24.58 -9.35 -28.76
C GLU A 107 -23.80 -10.65 -28.53
N MET A 108 -23.93 -11.29 -27.35
CA MET A 108 -23.36 -12.61 -27.09
C MET A 108 -24.07 -13.70 -27.91
N THR A 109 -25.39 -13.61 -28.04
CA THR A 109 -26.16 -14.54 -28.87
C THR A 109 -25.87 -14.35 -30.36
N GLU A 110 -25.69 -13.12 -30.84
CA GLU A 110 -25.24 -12.85 -32.22
C GLU A 110 -23.80 -13.33 -32.49
N ALA A 111 -22.90 -13.26 -31.49
CA ALA A 111 -21.54 -13.78 -31.61
C ALA A 111 -21.51 -15.31 -31.65
N ASP A 112 -22.28 -16.00 -30.80
CA ASP A 112 -22.43 -17.46 -30.81
C ASP A 112 -23.10 -17.97 -32.10
N GLU A 113 -24.09 -17.24 -32.63
CA GLU A 113 -24.69 -17.54 -33.92
C GLU A 113 -23.71 -17.36 -35.08
N ASN A 114 -22.89 -16.31 -35.06
CA ASN A 114 -21.83 -16.11 -36.06
C ASN A 114 -20.70 -17.14 -35.94
N GLN A 115 -20.37 -17.61 -34.74
CA GLN A 115 -19.38 -18.67 -34.52
C GLN A 115 -19.91 -20.03 -34.99
N ARG A 116 -21.20 -20.32 -34.79
CA ARG A 116 -21.88 -21.49 -35.36
C ARG A 116 -21.98 -21.44 -36.88
N ARG A 117 -22.32 -20.29 -37.48
CA ARG A 117 -22.31 -20.10 -38.94
C ARG A 117 -20.92 -20.28 -39.56
N SER A 118 -19.88 -19.80 -38.87
CA SER A 118 -18.48 -20.03 -39.23
C SER A 118 -18.10 -21.52 -39.23
N MET A 119 -18.51 -22.27 -38.20
CA MET A 119 -18.25 -23.72 -38.13
C MET A 119 -19.01 -24.51 -39.20
N ILE A 120 -20.24 -24.13 -39.53
CA ILE A 120 -21.05 -24.76 -40.59
C ILE A 120 -20.42 -24.51 -41.97
N ASN A 121 -20.01 -23.26 -42.26
CA ASN A 121 -19.32 -22.92 -43.51
C ASN A 121 -17.95 -23.62 -43.65
N THR A 122 -17.32 -24.00 -42.54
CA THR A 122 -16.03 -24.74 -42.56
C THR A 122 -16.26 -26.23 -42.84
N PHE A 123 -17.39 -26.79 -42.38
CA PHE A 123 -17.79 -28.18 -42.63
C PHE A 123 -18.33 -28.40 -44.06
N GLU A 124 -19.07 -27.43 -44.62
CA GLU A 124 -19.62 -27.54 -45.99
C GLU A 124 -18.53 -27.48 -47.07
N ASN A 125 -17.40 -26.82 -46.79
CA ASN A 125 -16.25 -26.71 -47.70
C ASN A 125 -15.22 -27.84 -47.54
N GLN A 126 -15.40 -28.75 -46.57
CA GLN A 126 -14.55 -29.94 -46.38
C GLN A 126 -15.25 -31.25 -46.75
N ALA A 127 -16.55 -31.22 -47.06
CA ALA A 127 -17.36 -32.41 -47.35
C ALA A 127 -17.46 -32.79 -48.84
N THR A 128 -16.78 -32.08 -49.75
CA THR A 128 -16.84 -32.31 -51.21
C THR A 128 -15.63 -32.99 -51.82
N GLU A 129 -14.63 -33.41 -51.04
CA GLU A 129 -13.54 -34.24 -51.55
C GLU A 129 -13.33 -35.48 -50.65
N PHE A 130 -13.29 -36.65 -51.29
CA PHE A 130 -12.99 -38.00 -50.76
C PHE A 130 -14.15 -38.87 -50.26
N PHE A 131 -14.98 -39.29 -51.22
CA PHE A 131 -15.45 -40.68 -51.29
C PHE A 131 -14.54 -41.44 -52.27
N ASP A 132 -13.86 -42.50 -51.81
CA ASP A 132 -13.64 -43.75 -52.56
C ASP A 132 -12.92 -44.81 -51.70
N GLY A 133 -13.48 -46.03 -51.67
CA GLY A 133 -12.68 -47.27 -51.65
C GLY A 133 -12.51 -48.06 -50.34
N GLU A 134 -13.54 -48.85 -50.01
CA GLU A 134 -13.53 -50.28 -49.58
C GLU A 134 -12.55 -50.89 -48.54
N ASP A 135 -13.17 -51.46 -47.50
CA ASP A 135 -13.04 -52.81 -46.90
C ASP A 135 -11.67 -53.47 -46.62
N ASN A 136 -11.42 -53.80 -45.34
CA ASN A 136 -11.29 -55.21 -44.93
C ASN A 136 -11.47 -55.45 -43.41
N GLN A 137 -12.00 -56.63 -43.09
CA GLN A 137 -12.49 -57.05 -41.77
C GLN A 137 -11.44 -57.72 -40.87
N ASN A 138 -11.75 -57.70 -39.57
CA ASN A 138 -11.58 -58.77 -38.57
C ASN A 138 -10.22 -58.96 -37.85
N SER A 139 -10.22 -58.74 -36.53
CA SER A 139 -10.19 -59.83 -35.52
C SER A 139 -10.20 -59.24 -34.10
N GLY A 140 -11.12 -59.75 -33.28
CA GLY A 140 -11.29 -59.34 -31.88
C GLY A 140 -10.34 -60.04 -30.92
N SER A 141 -10.24 -59.50 -29.70
CA SER A 141 -10.06 -60.28 -28.48
C SER A 141 -10.51 -59.44 -27.29
N ASP A 142 -11.28 -60.10 -26.44
CA ASP A 142 -12.00 -59.59 -25.28
C ASP A 142 -11.20 -59.83 -23.97
N CYS A 143 -11.70 -59.24 -22.87
CA CYS A 143 -11.43 -59.55 -21.44
C CYS A 143 -10.12 -58.98 -20.81
N SER A 144 -10.07 -58.51 -19.56
CA SER A 144 -11.05 -58.25 -18.49
C SER A 144 -10.38 -57.47 -17.33
N HIS A 145 -11.21 -56.68 -16.68
CA HIS A 145 -11.19 -56.09 -15.33
C HIS A 145 -10.37 -56.81 -14.22
N VAL A 146 -9.62 -56.04 -13.42
CA VAL A 146 -9.29 -56.33 -12.01
C VAL A 146 -9.31 -55.02 -11.23
N GLU A 147 -10.26 -54.90 -10.30
CA GLU A 147 -10.28 -53.95 -9.19
C GLU A 147 -9.45 -54.53 -8.04
N ASP A 148 -8.67 -53.69 -7.35
CA ASP A 148 -8.22 -53.97 -5.98
C ASP A 148 -8.30 -52.65 -5.18
N GLN A 149 -9.20 -52.66 -4.20
CA GLN A 149 -9.39 -51.72 -3.11
C GLN A 149 -9.23 -52.55 -1.83
N GLU A 150 -8.47 -52.06 -0.83
CA GLU A 150 -8.81 -52.16 0.61
C GLU A 150 -7.73 -51.50 1.52
N ASP A 151 -8.17 -50.44 2.20
CA ASP A 151 -8.02 -49.96 3.60
C ASP A 151 -6.78 -50.17 4.52
N CYS A 152 -6.34 -49.00 5.02
CA CYS A 152 -6.10 -48.54 6.42
C CYS A 152 -5.45 -49.42 7.51
N SER A 153 -4.44 -48.83 8.18
CA SER A 153 -4.23 -48.98 9.63
C SER A 153 -3.59 -47.72 10.24
N ASP A 154 -4.35 -47.01 11.07
CA ASP A 154 -3.89 -46.04 12.07
C ASP A 154 -3.14 -46.77 13.19
N GLU A 155 -2.00 -46.25 13.62
CA GLU A 155 -1.42 -46.57 14.93
C GLU A 155 -1.13 -45.27 15.71
N ASP A 156 -1.86 -45.12 16.81
CA ASP A 156 -1.67 -44.14 17.86
C ASP A 156 -0.31 -44.33 18.56
N VAL A 157 0.45 -43.24 18.72
CA VAL A 157 1.58 -43.19 19.66
C VAL A 157 1.37 -42.04 20.64
N ASP A 158 0.85 -42.39 21.80
CA ASP A 158 0.89 -41.61 23.03
C ASP A 158 2.35 -41.36 23.44
N ILE A 159 2.80 -40.11 23.39
CA ILE A 159 3.90 -39.61 24.22
C ILE A 159 3.40 -38.38 24.96
N ASP A 160 2.87 -38.65 26.14
CA ASP A 160 2.62 -37.70 27.20
C ASP A 160 3.97 -37.15 27.70
N THR A 161 4.31 -35.93 27.28
CA THR A 161 5.32 -35.10 27.95
C THR A 161 4.72 -33.74 28.19
N VAL A 162 4.42 -33.49 29.46
CA VAL A 162 4.09 -32.18 30.01
C VAL A 162 5.30 -31.26 29.77
N VAL A 163 5.20 -30.35 28.81
CA VAL A 163 6.23 -29.33 28.55
C VAL A 163 5.62 -27.94 28.77
N GLU A 164 6.00 -27.34 29.88
CA GLU A 164 5.82 -25.92 30.18
C GLU A 164 6.76 -25.07 29.28
N GLU A 165 6.46 -24.89 27.97
CA GLU A 165 7.36 -24.18 27.02
C GLU A 165 6.66 -23.37 25.88
N ASP A 166 5.50 -22.74 26.10
CA ASP A 166 4.83 -21.98 25.02
C ASP A 166 5.50 -20.64 24.65
N GLU A 167 6.38 -20.08 25.49
CA GLU A 167 7.09 -18.83 25.18
C GLU A 167 8.39 -18.98 24.40
N ASP A 168 9.07 -20.13 24.49
CA ASP A 168 10.39 -20.30 23.87
C ASP A 168 10.29 -20.77 22.41
N THR A 169 9.24 -21.53 22.09
CA THR A 169 8.91 -21.94 20.71
C THR A 169 8.58 -20.72 19.84
N THR A 170 7.74 -19.80 20.34
CA THR A 170 7.38 -18.56 19.62
C THR A 170 8.59 -17.64 19.41
N LYS A 171 9.46 -17.49 20.40
CA LYS A 171 10.72 -16.72 20.28
C LYS A 171 11.72 -17.37 19.33
N ALA A 172 11.76 -18.70 19.23
CA ALA A 172 12.60 -19.42 18.27
C ALA A 172 12.10 -19.23 16.83
N MET A 173 10.78 -19.33 16.60
CA MET A 173 10.17 -19.08 15.29
C MET A 173 10.43 -17.65 14.80
N ILE A 174 10.32 -16.65 15.68
CA ILE A 174 10.63 -15.25 15.36
C ILE A 174 12.12 -15.09 14.98
N ARG A 175 13.04 -15.74 15.70
CA ARG A 175 14.48 -15.71 15.40
C ARG A 175 14.78 -16.32 14.03
N ASP A 176 14.16 -17.45 13.70
CA ASP A 176 14.32 -18.10 12.40
C ASP A 176 13.73 -17.25 11.27
N GLU A 177 12.61 -16.58 11.50
CA GLU A 177 12.03 -15.65 10.53
C GLU A 177 12.96 -14.44 10.30
N ILE A 178 13.53 -13.87 11.36
CA ILE A 178 14.52 -12.78 11.25
C ILE A 178 15.74 -13.23 10.44
N ARG A 179 16.24 -14.45 10.69
CA ARG A 179 17.38 -15.01 9.94
C ARG A 179 17.03 -15.16 8.46
N LYS A 180 15.86 -15.73 8.13
CA LYS A 180 15.39 -15.85 6.74
C LYS A 180 15.27 -14.49 6.06
N VAL A 181 14.79 -13.45 6.75
CA VAL A 181 14.70 -12.10 6.19
C VAL A 181 16.09 -11.48 5.99
N HIS A 182 17.03 -11.75 6.90
CA HIS A 182 18.42 -11.31 6.76
C HIS A 182 19.11 -11.96 5.56
N ASP A 183 18.99 -13.28 5.44
CA ASP A 183 19.54 -14.05 4.32
C ASP A 183 18.93 -13.57 3.00
N ALA A 184 17.60 -13.37 2.95
CA ALA A 184 16.92 -12.83 1.77
C ALA A 184 17.36 -11.39 1.41
N HIS A 185 17.73 -10.56 2.39
CA HIS A 185 18.27 -9.23 2.14
C HIS A 185 19.71 -9.30 1.59
N ALA A 186 20.51 -10.26 2.07
CA ALA A 186 21.85 -10.52 1.52
C ALA A 186 21.78 -11.04 0.08
N GLU A 187 20.88 -12.00 -0.18
CA GLU A 187 20.63 -12.53 -1.53
C GLU A 187 20.15 -11.45 -2.50
N ASP A 188 19.22 -10.56 -2.09
CA ASP A 188 18.74 -9.49 -2.97
C ASP A 188 19.85 -8.46 -3.30
N LYS A 189 20.85 -8.30 -2.42
CA LYS A 189 22.02 -7.44 -2.67
C LYS A 189 22.97 -8.07 -3.69
N GLU A 190 23.12 -9.39 -3.66
CA GLU A 190 23.98 -10.13 -4.59
C GLU A 190 23.30 -10.39 -5.94
N TYR A 191 22.01 -10.76 -5.90
CA TYR A 191 21.17 -11.14 -7.04
C TYR A 191 19.87 -10.32 -7.06
N PRO A 192 19.93 -9.04 -7.48
CA PRO A 192 18.77 -8.15 -7.43
C PRO A 192 17.68 -8.61 -8.39
N ASP A 193 16.45 -8.76 -7.88
CA ASP A 193 15.25 -9.07 -8.66
C ASP A 193 15.29 -10.41 -9.45
N GLU A 194 16.27 -11.28 -9.24
CA GLU A 194 16.32 -12.62 -9.85
C GLU A 194 15.24 -13.53 -9.25
N VAL A 195 14.53 -14.27 -10.12
CA VAL A 195 13.43 -15.16 -9.74
C VAL A 195 13.50 -16.40 -10.62
N ASP A 196 13.45 -17.57 -10.00
CA ASP A 196 13.39 -18.84 -10.71
C ASP A 196 11.99 -19.14 -11.25
N THR A 197 11.92 -19.77 -12.42
CA THR A 197 10.67 -20.25 -12.97
C THR A 197 10.24 -21.52 -12.25
N PRO A 198 8.99 -21.59 -11.72
CA PRO A 198 8.51 -22.80 -11.08
C PRO A 198 8.42 -23.96 -12.09
N LEU A 199 8.67 -25.19 -11.62
CA LEU A 199 8.56 -26.40 -12.42
C LEU A 199 7.10 -26.84 -12.60
N ASP A 200 6.27 -26.64 -11.57
CA ASP A 200 4.91 -27.18 -11.52
C ASP A 200 3.90 -26.34 -12.31
N VAL A 201 4.17 -25.04 -12.47
CA VAL A 201 3.25 -24.07 -13.09
C VAL A 201 3.89 -23.42 -14.28
N LEU A 202 3.17 -23.40 -15.40
CA LEU A 202 3.57 -22.70 -16.62
C LEU A 202 3.91 -21.23 -16.35
N ALA A 203 5.08 -20.79 -16.81
CA ALA A 203 5.59 -19.45 -16.57
C ALA A 203 4.66 -18.38 -17.15
N ARG A 204 4.02 -18.64 -18.30
CA ARG A 204 3.04 -17.70 -18.89
C ARG A 204 1.82 -17.46 -18.00
N VAL A 205 1.39 -18.47 -17.23
CA VAL A 205 0.23 -18.34 -16.32
C VAL A 205 0.67 -17.60 -15.08
N ARG A 206 1.79 -18.02 -14.46
CA ARG A 206 2.32 -17.39 -13.25
C ARG A 206 2.66 -15.92 -13.46
N PHE A 207 3.24 -15.59 -14.61
CA PHE A 207 3.73 -14.26 -14.95
C PHE A 207 2.88 -13.56 -16.02
N GLY A 208 1.63 -13.97 -16.24
CA GLY A 208 0.75 -13.39 -17.27
C GLY A 208 0.46 -11.90 -17.07
N LYS A 209 0.54 -11.41 -15.83
CA LYS A 209 0.39 -9.97 -15.49
C LYS A 209 1.64 -9.14 -15.76
N TYR A 210 2.75 -9.77 -16.13
CA TYR A 210 4.02 -9.10 -16.40
C TYR A 210 4.17 -8.79 -17.88
N GLN A 211 4.87 -7.71 -18.17
CA GLN A 211 5.15 -7.26 -19.53
C GLN A 211 6.65 -7.01 -19.70
N GLY A 212 7.18 -7.36 -20.88
CA GLY A 212 8.54 -7.02 -21.27
C GLY A 212 8.62 -5.54 -21.64
N LEU A 213 9.65 -4.86 -21.14
CA LEU A 213 9.89 -3.45 -21.43
C LEU A 213 11.33 -3.27 -21.92
N LYS A 214 11.51 -2.53 -23.03
CA LYS A 214 12.83 -2.30 -23.62
C LYS A 214 13.74 -1.46 -22.73
N SER A 215 13.18 -0.42 -22.09
CA SER A 215 13.96 0.49 -21.25
C SER A 215 13.04 1.27 -20.31
N LEU A 216 13.23 1.07 -19.00
CA LEU A 216 12.44 1.71 -17.95
C LEU A 216 12.37 3.25 -18.08
N ARG A 217 13.39 3.89 -18.67
CA ARG A 217 13.47 5.35 -18.79
C ARG A 217 12.73 5.91 -20.01
N THR A 218 12.68 5.17 -21.11
CA THR A 218 12.30 5.73 -22.42
C THR A 218 10.99 5.18 -22.96
N SER A 219 10.68 3.91 -22.71
CA SER A 219 9.41 3.34 -23.18
C SER A 219 8.27 3.73 -22.26
N VAL A 220 7.11 3.99 -22.83
CA VAL A 220 5.88 4.30 -22.08
C VAL A 220 5.30 3.01 -21.48
N TRP A 221 4.78 3.10 -20.26
CA TRP A 221 4.06 2.00 -19.62
C TRP A 221 2.56 2.13 -19.89
N GLU A 222 1.99 1.15 -20.59
CA GLU A 222 0.55 1.06 -20.83
C GLU A 222 -0.05 0.05 -19.86
N ASP A 223 -0.97 0.50 -19.01
CA ASP A 223 -1.63 -0.37 -18.05
C ASP A 223 -2.73 -1.16 -18.74
N LYS A 224 -2.45 -2.43 -19.03
CA LYS A 224 -3.43 -3.35 -19.62
C LYS A 224 -4.37 -3.94 -18.57
N ASN A 225 -4.04 -3.78 -17.29
CA ASN A 225 -4.84 -4.29 -16.20
C ASN A 225 -5.75 -3.19 -15.65
N PRO A 226 -6.96 -3.54 -15.19
CA PRO A 226 -7.81 -2.58 -14.52
C PRO A 226 -7.13 -2.07 -13.24
N LEU A 227 -7.39 -0.80 -12.92
CA LEU A 227 -6.95 -0.19 -11.67
C LEU A 227 -7.59 -0.94 -10.48
N PRO A 228 -6.90 -1.00 -9.32
CA PRO A 228 -7.49 -1.55 -8.11
C PRO A 228 -8.74 -0.75 -7.70
N PRO A 229 -9.78 -1.39 -7.14
CA PRO A 229 -11.01 -0.70 -6.71
C PRO A 229 -10.74 0.40 -5.67
N GLU A 230 -9.66 0.27 -4.89
CA GLU A 230 -9.25 1.26 -3.91
C GLU A 230 -8.84 2.61 -4.55
N TYR A 231 -8.40 2.60 -5.80
CA TYR A 231 -8.07 3.83 -6.54
C TYR A 231 -9.31 4.67 -6.89
N ALA A 232 -10.50 4.08 -6.90
CA ALA A 232 -11.74 4.85 -7.08
C ALA A 232 -12.12 5.66 -5.82
N ARG A 233 -11.62 5.23 -4.65
CA ARG A 233 -11.93 5.82 -3.33
C ARG A 233 -11.03 6.97 -2.92
N ILE A 234 -9.95 7.21 -3.65
CA ILE A 234 -8.98 8.25 -3.34
C ILE A 234 -9.29 9.55 -4.08
N PHE A 235 -8.79 10.65 -3.54
CA PHE A 235 -8.86 11.96 -4.18
C PHE A 235 -7.58 12.25 -4.97
N SER A 236 -7.74 12.72 -6.21
CA SER A 236 -6.66 13.22 -7.06
C SER A 236 -6.71 14.75 -7.14
N PHE A 237 -5.56 15.40 -7.12
CA PHE A 237 -5.45 16.83 -7.37
C PHE A 237 -5.01 17.07 -8.82
N GLY A 238 -5.69 17.96 -9.54
CA GLY A 238 -5.24 18.35 -10.88
C GLY A 238 -3.92 19.14 -10.83
N ASN A 239 -3.85 20.16 -9.97
CA ASN A 239 -2.62 20.91 -9.72
C ASN A 239 -2.37 21.07 -8.23
N TYR A 240 -1.64 20.11 -7.67
CA TYR A 240 -1.35 20.04 -6.23
C TYR A 240 -0.66 21.32 -5.70
N LYS A 241 0.34 21.83 -6.42
CA LYS A 241 1.12 23.00 -5.97
C LYS A 241 0.29 24.27 -5.90
N ALA A 242 -0.61 24.46 -6.87
CA ALA A 242 -1.52 25.60 -6.88
C ALA A 242 -2.52 25.53 -5.73
N THR A 243 -3.13 24.36 -5.51
CA THR A 243 -4.05 24.12 -4.39
C THR A 243 -3.34 24.34 -3.04
N GLN A 244 -2.14 23.79 -2.86
CA GLN A 244 -1.34 23.97 -1.65
C GLN A 244 -1.12 25.46 -1.34
N LYS A 245 -0.71 26.25 -2.33
CA LYS A 245 -0.47 27.68 -2.14
C LYS A 245 -1.75 28.40 -1.71
N CYS A 246 -2.86 28.12 -2.38
CA CYS A 246 -4.17 28.72 -2.07
C CYS A 246 -4.65 28.36 -0.66
N VAL A 247 -4.55 27.08 -0.27
CA VAL A 247 -4.95 26.61 1.07
C VAL A 247 -4.09 27.24 2.17
N LEU A 248 -2.77 27.36 1.95
CA LEU A 248 -1.87 27.99 2.94
C LEU A 248 -2.09 29.50 3.05
N GLU A 249 -2.42 30.18 1.95
CA GLU A 249 -2.79 31.61 1.97
C GLU A 249 -4.11 31.82 2.69
N ASN A 250 -5.12 31.00 2.37
CA ASN A 250 -6.40 31.03 3.08
C ASN A 250 -6.23 30.81 4.58
N ALA A 251 -5.39 29.85 4.98
CA ALA A 251 -5.10 29.53 6.38
C ALA A 251 -4.48 30.70 7.17
N ARG A 252 -3.67 31.53 6.51
CA ARG A 252 -3.07 32.73 7.14
C ARG A 252 -4.08 33.85 7.30
N ASP A 253 -4.99 33.98 6.35
CA ASP A 253 -5.98 35.05 6.31
C ASP A 253 -7.24 34.73 7.15
N ILE A 254 -7.35 33.52 7.73
CA ILE A 254 -8.51 33.08 8.53
C ILE A 254 -8.86 34.11 9.61
N GLY A 255 -7.87 34.52 10.41
CA GLY A 255 -8.06 35.48 11.50
C GLY A 255 -8.45 36.89 11.02
N GLN A 256 -8.12 37.26 9.78
CA GLN A 256 -8.46 38.58 9.22
C GLN A 256 -9.83 38.60 8.55
N ARG A 257 -10.25 37.49 7.92
CA ARG A 257 -11.50 37.42 7.16
C ARG A 257 -12.71 37.10 8.04
N ASN A 258 -12.55 36.26 9.05
CA ASN A 258 -13.65 35.72 9.85
C ASN A 258 -13.41 35.95 11.36
N VAL A 259 -13.29 37.22 11.77
CA VAL A 259 -13.03 37.60 13.17
C VAL A 259 -14.07 37.03 14.13
N ASP A 260 -15.33 36.97 13.72
CA ASP A 260 -16.45 36.51 14.56
C ASP A 260 -16.51 34.98 14.75
N GLU A 261 -15.81 34.20 13.92
CA GLU A 261 -15.84 32.73 13.92
C GLU A 261 -14.51 32.09 14.38
N CYS A 262 -13.50 32.92 14.69
CA CYS A 262 -12.14 32.50 14.97
C CYS A 262 -11.71 32.89 16.38
N ILE A 263 -10.96 32.00 17.03
CA ILE A 263 -10.37 32.27 18.34
C ILE A 263 -8.91 32.61 18.15
N PRO A 264 -8.42 33.74 18.72
CA PRO A 264 -7.03 34.14 18.57
C PRO A 264 -6.07 33.23 19.33
N ALA A 265 -4.84 33.11 18.82
CA ALA A 265 -3.77 32.42 19.51
C ALA A 265 -3.49 33.03 20.91
N GLY A 266 -3.28 32.17 21.91
CA GLY A 266 -3.00 32.55 23.29
C GLY A 266 -4.20 32.43 24.24
N SER A 267 -5.43 32.30 23.74
CA SER A 267 -6.61 32.08 24.57
C SER A 267 -6.65 30.69 25.19
N TYR A 268 -7.17 30.59 26.42
CA TYR A 268 -7.50 29.31 27.05
C TYR A 268 -8.88 28.85 26.57
N VAL A 269 -8.94 27.68 25.92
CA VAL A 269 -10.13 27.19 25.25
C VAL A 269 -10.48 25.77 25.68
N ARG A 270 -11.76 25.46 25.60
CA ARG A 270 -12.31 24.10 25.69
C ARG A 270 -12.98 23.74 24.37
N VAL A 271 -12.37 22.83 23.64
CA VAL A 271 -12.86 22.32 22.35
C VAL A 271 -13.73 21.09 22.60
N HIS A 272 -14.95 21.10 22.08
CA HIS A 272 -15.88 19.96 22.11
C HIS A 272 -15.79 19.21 20.78
N VAL A 273 -15.22 18.01 20.80
CA VAL A 273 -15.06 17.16 19.61
C VAL A 273 -16.19 16.13 19.55
N LYS A 274 -16.90 16.10 18.43
CA LYS A 274 -18.09 15.27 18.22
C LYS A 274 -17.71 13.86 17.73
N ASP A 275 -18.56 12.88 18.05
CA ASP A 275 -18.56 11.52 17.47
C ASP A 275 -17.25 10.74 17.66
N VAL A 276 -16.64 10.82 18.84
CA VAL A 276 -15.46 10.03 19.20
C VAL A 276 -15.89 8.68 19.79
N SER A 277 -15.29 7.57 19.35
CA SER A 277 -15.54 6.25 19.94
C SER A 277 -15.15 6.22 21.43
N VAL A 278 -16.03 5.68 22.28
CA VAL A 278 -15.79 5.56 23.74
C VAL A 278 -14.50 4.80 24.05
N SER A 279 -14.19 3.74 23.28
CA SER A 279 -12.95 2.95 23.47
C SER A 279 -11.68 3.76 23.26
N VAL A 280 -11.68 4.64 22.26
CA VAL A 280 -10.56 5.54 21.94
C VAL A 280 -10.44 6.62 23.01
N ALA A 281 -11.58 7.16 23.43
CA ALA A 281 -11.65 8.25 24.39
C ALA A 281 -11.16 7.83 25.79
N LEU A 282 -11.54 6.64 26.27
CA LEU A 282 -11.02 6.07 27.52
C LEU A 282 -9.50 5.83 27.48
N ARG A 283 -8.98 5.39 26.33
CA ARG A 283 -7.53 5.23 26.13
C ARG A 283 -6.81 6.57 26.16
N LEU A 284 -7.35 7.60 25.50
CA LEU A 284 -6.80 8.96 25.57
C LEU A 284 -6.75 9.48 27.02
N CYS A 285 -7.80 9.30 27.79
CA CYS A 285 -7.83 9.69 29.22
C CYS A 285 -6.78 8.93 30.04
N SER A 286 -6.57 7.65 29.75
CA SER A 286 -5.53 6.84 30.40
C SER A 286 -4.12 7.31 30.01
N LEU A 287 -3.89 7.56 28.72
CA LEU A 287 -2.63 8.04 28.18
C LEU A 287 -2.27 9.43 28.71
N MET A 288 -3.25 10.30 28.93
CA MET A 288 -3.04 11.66 29.45
C MET A 288 -2.30 11.69 30.79
N LYS A 289 -2.42 10.64 31.61
CA LYS A 289 -1.67 10.53 32.88
C LYS A 289 -0.15 10.41 32.66
N SER A 290 0.26 9.95 31.48
CA SER A 290 1.65 9.65 31.14
C SER A 290 2.22 10.49 29.99
N MET A 291 1.37 10.94 29.05
CA MET A 291 1.78 11.60 27.82
C MET A 291 0.84 12.77 27.48
N PRO A 292 1.37 13.87 26.91
CA PRO A 292 0.53 14.99 26.49
C PRO A 292 -0.33 14.62 25.28
N VAL A 293 -1.62 14.98 25.34
CA VAL A 293 -2.53 14.89 24.19
C VAL A 293 -2.49 16.21 23.44
N VAL A 294 -2.19 16.15 22.14
CA VAL A 294 -2.18 17.31 21.25
C VAL A 294 -3.32 17.19 20.25
N ALA A 295 -4.04 18.29 20.04
CA ALA A 295 -5.01 18.43 18.98
C ALA A 295 -4.60 19.59 18.07
N SER A 296 -4.79 19.40 16.76
CA SER A 296 -4.44 20.39 15.74
C SER A 296 -5.63 20.63 14.81
N GLY A 297 -5.89 21.90 14.48
CA GLY A 297 -6.81 22.25 13.40
C GLY A 297 -6.28 21.77 12.05
N LEU A 298 -7.16 21.24 11.22
CA LEU A 298 -6.84 20.72 9.90
C LEU A 298 -7.08 21.76 8.82
N LEU A 299 -6.25 21.71 7.79
CA LEU A 299 -6.42 22.53 6.60
C LEU A 299 -7.49 21.94 5.67
N GLU A 300 -7.93 22.76 4.72
CA GLU A 300 -8.86 22.32 3.69
C GLU A 300 -8.31 21.10 2.95
N HIS A 301 -9.14 20.07 2.81
CA HIS A 301 -8.83 18.83 2.10
C HIS A 301 -7.82 17.88 2.77
N GLU A 302 -7.32 18.16 3.98
CA GLU A 302 -6.39 17.23 4.66
C GLU A 302 -7.06 15.95 5.19
N SER A 303 -8.38 15.94 5.41
CA SER A 303 -9.11 14.72 5.80
C SER A 303 -9.19 13.68 4.67
N LYS A 304 -9.03 14.12 3.42
CA LYS A 304 -9.23 13.30 2.24
C LYS A 304 -8.08 12.30 2.08
N MET A 305 -8.40 11.06 1.70
CA MET A 305 -7.41 10.02 1.42
C MET A 305 -6.80 10.18 0.03
N SER A 306 -5.47 10.08 -0.09
CA SER A 306 -4.77 10.04 -1.36
C SER A 306 -3.54 9.13 -1.30
N VAL A 307 -2.74 9.09 -2.37
CA VAL A 307 -1.45 8.39 -2.42
C VAL A 307 -0.35 9.38 -2.14
N LEU A 308 0.31 9.21 -0.99
CA LEU A 308 1.41 10.07 -0.56
C LEU A 308 2.76 9.40 -0.88
N HIS A 309 3.71 10.21 -1.31
CA HIS A 309 5.09 9.81 -1.58
C HIS A 309 6.04 10.48 -0.61
N PHE A 310 6.68 9.67 0.22
CA PHE A 310 7.67 10.13 1.20
C PHE A 310 9.07 9.79 0.72
N SER A 311 9.98 10.77 0.77
CA SER A 311 11.41 10.50 0.67
C SER A 311 11.88 9.95 2.00
N ILE A 312 12.33 8.69 2.03
CA ILE A 312 12.69 7.97 3.26
C ILE A 312 14.11 7.43 3.20
N LYS A 313 14.80 7.48 4.34
CA LYS A 313 16.14 6.93 4.55
C LYS A 313 16.18 6.12 5.83
N LYS A 314 16.74 4.91 5.75
CA LYS A 314 16.93 4.03 6.91
C LYS A 314 17.78 4.73 7.97
N HIS A 315 17.34 4.68 9.23
CA HIS A 315 18.06 5.30 10.34
C HIS A 315 19.32 4.49 10.68
N LYS A 316 20.42 5.18 11.03
CA LYS A 316 21.72 4.52 11.29
C LYS A 316 21.69 3.53 12.46
N SER A 317 20.87 3.80 13.47
CA SER A 317 20.74 2.92 14.65
C SER A 317 19.90 1.68 14.38
N TYR A 318 19.19 1.61 13.26
CA TYR A 318 18.34 0.47 12.93
C TYR A 318 19.08 -0.45 11.96
N HIS A 319 19.59 -1.58 12.46
CA HIS A 319 20.36 -2.52 11.63
C HIS A 319 19.49 -3.53 10.88
N PHE A 320 18.30 -3.86 11.41
CA PHE A 320 17.44 -4.87 10.81
C PHE A 320 16.96 -4.47 9.41
N PRO A 321 16.82 -5.44 8.47
CA PRO A 321 16.24 -5.18 7.16
C PRO A 321 14.76 -4.79 7.28
N ILE A 322 14.32 -3.85 6.44
CA ILE A 322 12.92 -3.41 6.35
C ILE A 322 12.43 -3.81 4.98
N LYS A 323 11.50 -4.76 4.92
CA LYS A 323 10.91 -5.22 3.67
C LYS A 323 9.77 -4.30 3.25
N GLY A 324 9.60 -4.11 1.94
CA GLY A 324 8.42 -3.45 1.39
C GLY A 324 7.15 -4.21 1.78
N LYS A 325 6.07 -3.46 2.02
CA LYS A 325 4.74 -3.94 2.44
C LYS A 325 4.67 -4.46 3.89
N GLU A 326 5.72 -4.31 4.69
CA GLU A 326 5.64 -4.47 6.15
C GLU A 326 4.88 -3.32 6.80
N SER A 327 4.31 -3.53 7.98
CA SER A 327 3.57 -2.50 8.71
C SER A 327 4.55 -1.55 9.40
N LEU A 328 4.46 -0.26 9.10
CA LEU A 328 5.21 0.80 9.78
C LEU A 328 4.25 1.86 10.32
N ILE A 329 4.62 2.47 11.43
CA ILE A 329 3.91 3.59 12.02
C ILE A 329 4.56 4.87 11.49
N PHE A 330 3.81 5.63 10.69
CA PHE A 330 4.24 6.89 10.11
C PHE A 330 3.81 8.04 11.02
N HIS A 331 4.78 8.82 11.49
CA HIS A 331 4.56 10.08 12.18
C HIS A 331 4.88 11.22 11.21
N VAL A 332 3.83 11.87 10.71
CA VAL A 332 3.91 12.96 9.72
C VAL A 332 3.36 14.22 10.39
N GLY A 333 4.24 15.11 10.83
CA GLY A 333 3.85 16.27 11.63
C GLY A 333 3.08 15.84 12.89
N PHE A 334 1.82 16.25 13.01
CA PHE A 334 0.93 15.88 14.13
C PHE A 334 0.13 14.58 13.90
N ARG A 335 0.15 14.06 12.66
CA ARG A 335 -0.59 12.87 12.26
C ARG A 335 0.23 11.62 12.50
N GLN A 336 -0.45 10.60 13.01
CA GLN A 336 0.13 9.27 13.20
C GLN A 336 -0.77 8.25 12.53
N PHE A 337 -0.21 7.43 11.64
CA PHE A 337 -0.98 6.37 11.00
C PHE A 337 -0.14 5.14 10.70
N VAL A 338 -0.82 4.00 10.60
CA VAL A 338 -0.19 2.70 10.32
C VAL A 338 -0.37 2.39 8.85
N ALA A 339 0.72 2.18 8.14
CA ALA A 339 0.67 1.91 6.70
C ALA A 339 1.72 0.88 6.27
N ARG A 340 1.47 0.28 5.10
CA ARG A 340 2.36 -0.70 4.47
C ARG A 340 2.99 -0.11 3.21
N PRO A 341 4.17 0.52 3.30
CA PRO A 341 4.76 1.25 2.18
C PRO A 341 5.29 0.34 1.11
N ILE A 342 5.29 0.87 -0.11
CA ILE A 342 6.09 0.33 -1.22
C ILE A 342 7.26 1.26 -1.45
N PHE A 343 8.47 0.69 -1.38
CA PHE A 343 9.70 1.40 -1.67
C PHE A 343 9.96 1.41 -3.17
N SER A 344 10.46 2.54 -3.66
CA SER A 344 10.79 2.74 -5.06
C SER A 344 12.00 3.65 -5.23
N SER A 345 12.75 3.44 -6.30
CA SER A 345 13.92 4.25 -6.64
C SER A 345 13.50 5.65 -7.09
N ASP A 346 14.20 6.69 -6.63
CA ASP A 346 13.95 8.08 -7.02
C ASP A 346 14.74 8.48 -8.28
N SER A 347 14.25 8.08 -9.46
CA SER A 347 14.81 8.51 -10.74
C SER A 347 14.17 9.82 -11.20
N LEU A 348 14.93 10.91 -11.26
CA LEU A 348 14.42 12.23 -11.68
C LEU A 348 13.98 12.27 -13.15
N ASN A 349 14.63 11.49 -14.01
CA ASN A 349 14.45 11.53 -15.46
C ASN A 349 13.45 10.50 -15.99
N SER A 350 12.63 9.89 -15.12
CA SER A 350 11.68 8.84 -15.51
C SER A 350 10.37 9.00 -14.76
N HIS A 351 9.25 8.79 -15.46
CA HIS A 351 7.91 8.69 -14.86
C HIS A 351 7.64 7.30 -14.26
N GLN A 352 8.49 6.32 -14.59
CA GLN A 352 8.41 4.95 -14.09
C GLN A 352 9.53 4.70 -13.10
N HIS A 353 9.14 4.14 -11.95
CA HIS A 353 10.04 3.91 -10.83
C HIS A 353 10.14 2.42 -10.54
N LYS A 354 11.38 1.92 -10.39
CA LYS A 354 11.61 0.53 -10.00
C LYS A 354 11.22 0.36 -8.55
N MET A 355 10.42 -0.66 -8.25
CA MET A 355 10.13 -1.08 -6.88
C MET A 355 11.39 -1.71 -6.25
N GLU A 356 11.66 -1.37 -5.00
CA GLU A 356 12.71 -2.00 -4.20
C GLU A 356 12.05 -2.97 -3.20
N LYS A 357 12.64 -4.17 -3.04
CA LYS A 357 12.11 -5.17 -2.10
C LYS A 357 12.40 -4.78 -0.65
N PHE A 358 13.53 -4.13 -0.41
CA PHE A 358 14.00 -3.69 0.90
C PHE A 358 14.40 -2.22 0.88
N LEU A 359 14.36 -1.59 2.05
CA LEU A 359 14.94 -0.26 2.23
C LEU A 359 16.45 -0.40 2.48
N HIS A 360 17.24 -0.03 1.48
CA HIS A 360 18.69 -0.10 1.57
C HIS A 360 19.29 0.99 2.47
N GLU A 361 20.42 0.68 3.10
CA GLU A 361 21.13 1.61 3.97
C GLU A 361 21.83 2.70 3.17
N GLY A 362 21.83 3.93 3.69
CA GLY A 362 22.57 5.06 3.12
C GLY A 362 21.91 5.74 1.91
N GLN A 363 20.98 5.07 1.24
CA GLN A 363 20.27 5.59 0.07
C GLN A 363 18.90 6.18 0.46
N PHE A 364 18.43 7.15 -0.33
CA PHE A 364 17.06 7.66 -0.23
C PHE A 364 16.18 6.88 -1.21
N SER A 365 15.10 6.32 -0.68
CA SER A 365 14.05 5.66 -1.47
C SER A 365 12.74 6.41 -1.30
N ILE A 366 11.81 6.25 -2.23
CA ILE A 366 10.46 6.81 -2.10
C ILE A 366 9.52 5.75 -1.56
N ALA A 367 8.95 5.99 -0.38
CA ALA A 367 7.88 5.21 0.21
C ALA A 367 6.52 5.73 -0.26
N SER A 368 5.74 4.88 -0.92
CA SER A 368 4.39 5.21 -1.38
C SER A 368 3.33 4.50 -0.55
N VAL A 369 2.37 5.24 -0.02
CA VAL A 369 1.30 4.75 0.87
C VAL A 369 -0.02 5.46 0.60
N TYR A 370 -1.13 4.81 0.92
CA TYR A 370 -2.40 5.50 1.09
C TYR A 370 -2.42 6.16 2.46
N ALA A 371 -2.62 7.47 2.49
CA ALA A 371 -2.72 8.23 3.72
C ALA A 371 -3.59 9.49 3.51
N PRO A 372 -4.10 10.10 4.60
CA PRO A 372 -4.72 11.40 4.54
C PRO A 372 -3.75 12.44 3.98
N VAL A 373 -4.28 13.36 3.18
CA VAL A 373 -3.49 14.43 2.57
C VAL A 373 -2.88 15.31 3.66
N THR A 374 -1.63 15.71 3.48
CA THR A 374 -0.93 16.65 4.37
C THR A 374 -0.12 17.59 3.49
N PHE A 375 -0.09 18.87 3.79
CA PHE A 375 0.66 19.82 2.95
C PHE A 375 2.14 19.91 3.38
N PRO A 376 3.12 19.70 2.46
CA PRO A 376 4.53 19.93 2.73
C PRO A 376 4.80 21.38 3.18
N PRO A 377 5.87 21.63 3.94
CA PRO A 377 6.90 20.66 4.38
C PRO A 377 6.47 19.88 5.62
N SER A 378 6.39 18.55 5.51
CA SER A 378 6.07 17.68 6.64
C SER A 378 7.18 16.64 6.81
N PRO A 379 8.02 16.73 7.86
CA PRO A 379 8.99 15.69 8.17
C PRO A 379 8.26 14.40 8.55
N LEU A 380 8.89 13.27 8.22
CA LEU A 380 8.41 11.94 8.51
C LEU A 380 9.38 11.23 9.45
N ILE A 381 8.84 10.61 10.50
CA ILE A 381 9.52 9.58 11.28
C ILE A 381 8.73 8.27 11.11
N ALA A 382 9.40 7.22 10.64
CA ALA A 382 8.82 5.90 10.53
C ALA A 382 9.32 5.03 11.68
N LEU A 383 8.39 4.56 12.50
CA LEU A 383 8.64 3.66 13.61
C LEU A 383 8.22 2.23 13.23
N LYS A 384 8.99 1.25 13.68
CA LYS A 384 8.67 -0.17 13.55
C LYS A 384 8.51 -0.77 14.93
N ARG A 385 7.35 -1.36 15.20
CA ARG A 385 7.14 -2.20 16.38
C ARG A 385 7.75 -3.57 16.11
N ARG A 386 8.43 -4.14 17.09
CA ARG A 386 8.89 -5.53 17.02
C ARG A 386 7.73 -6.43 17.45
N ASP A 387 7.47 -7.47 16.67
CA ASP A 387 6.44 -8.45 16.99
C ASP A 387 6.82 -9.16 18.30
N GLY A 388 5.91 -9.17 19.28
CA GLY A 388 6.10 -9.81 20.59
C GLY A 388 6.68 -8.96 21.71
N GLU A 389 7.14 -7.72 21.46
CA GLU A 389 7.61 -6.82 22.54
C GLU A 389 6.56 -5.74 22.85
N VAL A 390 6.13 -5.69 24.13
CA VAL A 390 5.30 -4.61 24.72
C VAL A 390 6.19 -3.37 25.01
N GLY A 391 7.05 -3.03 24.06
CA GLY A 391 8.02 -1.94 24.15
C GLY A 391 7.67 -0.76 23.23
N PHE A 392 8.36 0.35 23.45
CA PHE A 392 8.27 1.51 22.56
C PHE A 392 8.76 1.14 21.14
N PRO A 393 8.08 1.61 20.08
CA PRO A 393 8.47 1.28 18.73
C PRO A 393 9.82 1.94 18.38
N ALA A 394 10.69 1.20 17.69
CA ALA A 394 12.03 1.67 17.35
C ALA A 394 11.99 2.59 16.12
N VAL A 395 12.84 3.62 16.10
CA VAL A 395 13.00 4.50 14.93
C VAL A 395 13.66 3.72 13.80
N ALA A 396 12.88 3.37 12.78
CA ALA A 396 13.33 2.56 11.66
C ALA A 396 13.88 3.43 10.52
N ALA A 397 13.21 4.55 10.22
CA ALA A 397 13.62 5.45 9.15
C ALA A 397 13.16 6.89 9.38
N ILE A 398 13.87 7.83 8.74
CA ILE A 398 13.58 9.27 8.77
C ILE A 398 13.35 9.73 7.33
N GLY A 399 12.46 10.69 7.14
CA GLY A 399 12.12 11.18 5.83
C GLY A 399 11.39 12.51 5.82
N ALA A 400 10.82 12.84 4.67
CA ALA A 400 9.91 13.96 4.49
C ALA A 400 8.89 13.65 3.39
N LEU A 401 7.72 14.29 3.47
CA LEU A 401 6.74 14.24 2.40
C LEU A 401 7.29 14.94 1.15
N LYS A 402 7.32 14.23 0.02
CA LYS A 402 7.84 14.72 -1.26
C LYS A 402 6.72 15.25 -2.16
N SER A 403 5.72 14.42 -2.44
CA SER A 403 4.57 14.78 -3.29
C SER A 403 3.36 13.89 -3.02
N ILE A 404 2.21 14.27 -3.58
CA ILE A 404 0.93 13.58 -3.43
C ILE A 404 0.36 13.35 -4.83
N ASP A 405 0.68 12.21 -5.43
CA ASP A 405 0.39 11.94 -6.83
C ASP A 405 -0.08 10.48 -7.03
N PRO A 406 -1.39 10.21 -7.21
CA PRO A 406 -1.85 8.84 -7.46
C PRO A 406 -1.35 8.26 -8.79
N GLU A 407 -0.93 9.12 -9.73
CA GLU A 407 -0.51 8.75 -11.08
C GLU A 407 0.90 8.15 -11.14
N ARG A 408 1.73 8.31 -10.09
CA ARG A 408 3.11 7.79 -10.08
C ARG A 408 3.13 6.29 -10.33
N ILE A 409 3.88 5.86 -11.35
CA ILE A 409 3.95 4.45 -11.75
C ILE A 409 5.10 3.75 -11.05
N ILE A 410 4.78 2.74 -10.24
CA ILE A 410 5.75 1.89 -9.56
C ILE A 410 5.73 0.50 -10.19
N LEU A 411 6.88 0.06 -10.71
CA LEU A 411 7.04 -1.20 -11.43
C LEU A 411 7.91 -2.17 -10.65
N LYS A 412 7.35 -3.34 -10.32
CA LYS A 412 8.13 -4.49 -9.85
C LYS A 412 8.83 -5.13 -11.02
N LYS A 413 10.17 -5.12 -10.99
CA LYS A 413 11.02 -5.85 -11.92
C LYS A 413 11.18 -7.29 -11.43
N ILE A 414 11.22 -8.23 -12.35
CA ILE A 414 11.72 -9.59 -12.13
C ILE A 414 12.69 -9.92 -13.26
N ILE A 415 13.67 -10.76 -12.96
CA ILE A 415 14.69 -11.18 -13.91
C ILE A 415 14.68 -12.71 -13.94
N PHE A 416 14.41 -13.28 -15.12
CA PHE A 416 14.68 -14.71 -15.36
C PHE A 416 16.10 -14.86 -15.83
N THR A 417 16.77 -15.87 -15.30
CA THR A 417 18.15 -16.23 -15.64
C THR A 417 18.16 -17.50 -16.47
N GLY A 418 19.12 -17.61 -17.37
CA GLY A 418 19.32 -18.77 -18.21
C GLY A 418 20.77 -18.91 -18.61
N TYR A 419 21.18 -20.15 -18.86
CA TYR A 419 22.57 -20.48 -19.11
C TYR A 419 22.76 -20.96 -20.55
N PRO A 420 23.71 -20.38 -21.32
CA PRO A 420 24.00 -20.81 -22.68
C PRO A 420 24.73 -22.16 -22.65
N ARG A 421 24.14 -23.17 -23.29
CA ARG A 421 24.74 -24.51 -23.41
C ARG A 421 25.67 -24.61 -24.62
N ARG A 422 25.24 -24.05 -25.76
CA ARG A 422 25.98 -24.10 -27.02
C ARG A 422 25.96 -22.72 -27.66
N VAL A 423 27.13 -22.19 -27.97
CA VAL A 423 27.29 -20.91 -28.65
C VAL A 423 27.85 -21.13 -30.05
N SER A 424 27.33 -20.39 -31.03
CA SER A 424 27.79 -20.38 -32.41
C SER A 424 27.74 -18.96 -32.98
N LYS A 425 28.90 -18.31 -33.06
CA LYS A 425 29.05 -16.90 -33.48
C LYS A 425 28.10 -15.97 -32.70
N LEU A 426 26.98 -15.57 -33.30
CA LEU A 426 25.97 -14.67 -32.73
C LEU A 426 24.74 -15.41 -32.17
N ASN A 427 24.62 -16.71 -32.41
CA ASN A 427 23.51 -17.53 -31.94
C ASN A 427 23.94 -18.33 -30.72
N ALA A 428 23.03 -18.54 -29.77
CA ALA A 428 23.25 -19.47 -28.67
C ALA A 428 21.98 -20.24 -28.32
N THR A 429 22.17 -21.44 -27.80
CA THR A 429 21.10 -22.27 -27.25
C THR A 429 21.11 -22.12 -25.73
N VAL A 430 20.06 -21.53 -25.16
CA VAL A 430 19.92 -21.20 -23.73
C VAL A 430 18.99 -22.22 -23.05
N ARG A 431 19.35 -22.62 -21.83
CA ARG A 431 18.59 -23.55 -20.98
C ARG A 431 18.30 -22.96 -19.61
N TYR A 432 17.36 -23.60 -18.91
CA TYR A 432 16.96 -23.29 -17.53
C TYR A 432 16.28 -21.93 -17.31
N MET A 433 15.99 -21.16 -18.37
CA MET A 433 15.15 -19.98 -18.26
C MET A 433 13.65 -20.32 -18.27
N PHE A 434 13.27 -21.39 -18.97
CA PHE A 434 11.92 -21.92 -19.04
C PHE A 434 11.97 -23.45 -19.11
N HIS A 435 10.86 -24.08 -18.72
CA HIS A 435 10.72 -25.55 -18.76
C HIS A 435 9.79 -26.01 -19.89
N ASP A 436 8.97 -25.12 -20.44
CA ASP A 436 7.99 -25.41 -21.49
C ASP A 436 8.23 -24.61 -22.78
N PRO A 437 8.07 -25.24 -23.97
CA PRO A 437 8.27 -24.56 -25.26
C PRO A 437 7.17 -23.51 -25.54
N LYS A 438 5.96 -23.73 -25.01
CA LYS A 438 4.85 -22.76 -25.13
C LYS A 438 5.17 -21.45 -24.42
N ASP A 439 5.91 -21.50 -23.32
CA ASP A 439 6.31 -20.30 -22.57
C ASP A 439 7.40 -19.52 -23.32
N VAL A 440 8.35 -20.21 -23.96
CA VAL A 440 9.33 -19.58 -24.86
C VAL A 440 8.64 -18.81 -26.00
N SER A 441 7.60 -19.39 -26.59
CA SER A 441 6.82 -18.72 -27.65
C SER A 441 6.07 -17.49 -27.12
N TYR A 442 5.47 -17.59 -25.93
CA TYR A 442 4.78 -16.48 -25.27
C TYR A 442 5.72 -15.29 -25.00
N PHE A 443 6.92 -15.56 -24.49
CA PHE A 443 7.92 -14.53 -24.18
C PHE A 443 8.82 -14.13 -25.35
N LYS A 444 8.59 -14.66 -26.57
CA LYS A 444 9.44 -14.43 -27.76
C LYS A 444 9.66 -12.95 -28.11
N ARG A 445 8.68 -12.08 -27.81
CA ARG A 445 8.76 -10.63 -28.06
C ARG A 445 9.63 -9.87 -27.06
N CYS A 446 10.05 -10.50 -25.95
CA CYS A 446 10.84 -9.85 -24.92
C CYS A 446 12.33 -9.78 -25.32
N GLU A 447 12.98 -8.65 -24.99
CA GLU A 447 14.42 -8.47 -25.20
C GLU A 447 15.21 -9.19 -24.10
N LEU A 448 16.23 -9.94 -24.52
CA LEU A 448 17.22 -10.58 -23.67
C LEU A 448 18.45 -9.69 -23.53
N TRP A 449 19.11 -9.80 -22.39
CA TRP A 449 20.38 -9.13 -22.12
C TRP A 449 21.28 -10.04 -21.28
N THR A 450 22.59 -9.94 -21.42
CA THR A 450 23.52 -10.69 -20.56
C THR A 450 24.09 -9.81 -19.46
N LYS A 451 24.59 -10.39 -18.37
CA LYS A 451 25.30 -9.63 -17.32
C LYS A 451 26.51 -8.85 -17.87
N ASN A 452 27.07 -9.29 -19.00
CA ASN A 452 28.14 -8.61 -19.75
C ASN A 452 27.64 -7.48 -20.69
N GLY A 453 26.35 -7.12 -20.63
CA GLY A 453 25.76 -6.00 -21.37
C GLY A 453 25.42 -6.28 -22.83
N VAL A 454 25.48 -7.53 -23.29
CA VAL A 454 25.10 -7.90 -24.67
C VAL A 454 23.59 -8.08 -24.76
N ARG A 455 22.95 -7.46 -25.74
CA ARG A 455 21.51 -7.63 -26.00
C ARG A 455 21.24 -8.68 -27.06
N GLY A 456 20.05 -9.27 -27.02
CA GLY A 456 19.60 -10.28 -27.97
C GLY A 456 18.11 -10.57 -27.88
N ASN A 457 17.62 -11.41 -28.79
CA ASN A 457 16.22 -11.79 -28.88
C ASN A 457 16.08 -13.31 -28.99
N ILE A 458 14.91 -13.83 -28.61
CA ILE A 458 14.54 -15.23 -28.79
C ILE A 458 14.20 -15.47 -30.27
N LYS A 459 14.79 -16.51 -30.86
CA LYS A 459 14.40 -17.03 -32.18
C LYS A 459 13.25 -18.01 -32.03
N ASP A 460 13.53 -19.24 -31.64
CA ASP A 460 12.55 -20.32 -31.55
C ASP A 460 12.86 -21.27 -30.40
N SER A 461 11.83 -21.95 -29.90
CA SER A 461 11.97 -23.06 -28.95
C SER A 461 12.59 -24.28 -29.61
N VAL A 462 13.34 -25.06 -28.85
CA VAL A 462 13.99 -26.30 -29.28
C VAL A 462 13.63 -27.42 -28.31
N GLY A 463 13.00 -28.48 -28.82
CA GLY A 463 12.62 -29.63 -28.02
C GLY A 463 11.46 -29.36 -27.06
N THR A 464 11.31 -30.23 -26.07
CA THR A 464 10.16 -30.27 -25.15
C THR A 464 10.43 -29.61 -23.79
N HIS A 465 11.68 -29.37 -23.42
CA HIS A 465 12.07 -28.88 -22.08
C HIS A 465 12.40 -27.37 -22.03
N GLY A 466 11.66 -26.54 -22.78
CA GLY A 466 11.82 -25.07 -22.73
C GLY A 466 13.19 -24.53 -23.16
N THR A 467 14.02 -25.35 -23.82
CA THR A 467 15.30 -24.89 -24.39
C THR A 467 14.99 -23.94 -25.55
N MET A 468 15.77 -22.87 -25.72
CA MET A 468 15.51 -21.87 -26.75
C MET A 468 16.77 -21.48 -27.52
N LYS A 469 16.60 -21.19 -28.81
CA LYS A 469 17.63 -20.54 -29.64
C LYS A 469 17.47 -19.04 -29.53
N CYS A 470 18.56 -18.35 -29.23
CA CYS A 470 18.64 -16.91 -29.10
C CYS A 470 19.66 -16.35 -30.09
N THR A 471 19.46 -15.10 -30.49
CA THR A 471 20.42 -14.35 -31.29
C THR A 471 20.80 -13.06 -30.59
N PHE A 472 22.10 -12.81 -30.51
CA PHE A 472 22.67 -11.66 -29.84
C PHE A 472 23.36 -10.75 -30.85
N TYR A 473 23.47 -9.46 -30.52
CA TYR A 473 24.18 -8.50 -31.36
C TYR A 473 25.70 -8.71 -31.34
N ARG A 474 26.22 -9.32 -30.28
CA ARG A 474 27.63 -9.68 -30.12
C ARG A 474 27.74 -11.15 -29.69
N SER A 475 28.89 -11.76 -29.94
CA SER A 475 29.18 -13.12 -29.48
C SER A 475 29.19 -13.17 -27.95
N ILE A 476 28.57 -14.20 -27.39
CA ILE A 476 28.53 -14.44 -25.94
C ILE A 476 29.43 -15.62 -25.56
N GLN A 477 29.84 -15.71 -24.29
CA GLN A 477 30.61 -16.86 -23.79
C GLN A 477 29.68 -17.91 -23.15
N GLN A 478 30.18 -19.13 -22.97
CA GLN A 478 29.40 -20.22 -22.37
C GLN A 478 29.15 -20.02 -20.86
N HIS A 479 30.02 -19.26 -20.18
CA HIS A 479 29.86 -18.92 -18.76
C HIS A 479 29.02 -17.65 -18.53
N ASP A 480 28.52 -17.02 -19.60
CA ASP A 480 27.67 -15.84 -19.47
C ASP A 480 26.29 -16.24 -18.93
N THR A 481 25.68 -15.36 -18.13
CA THR A 481 24.26 -15.50 -17.76
C THR A 481 23.40 -14.66 -18.68
N VAL A 482 22.43 -15.29 -19.33
CA VAL A 482 21.41 -14.63 -20.16
C VAL A 482 20.23 -14.29 -19.25
N CYS A 483 19.77 -13.06 -19.31
CA CYS A 483 18.73 -12.52 -18.46
C CYS A 483 17.57 -11.97 -19.30
N MET A 484 16.35 -12.08 -18.78
CA MET A 484 15.16 -11.43 -19.33
C MET A 484 14.48 -10.60 -18.24
N SER A 485 14.26 -9.31 -18.50
CA SER A 485 13.57 -8.42 -17.55
C SER A 485 12.09 -8.33 -17.85
N LEU A 486 11.25 -8.62 -16.86
CA LEU A 486 9.81 -8.40 -16.94
C LEU A 486 9.37 -7.43 -15.84
N PHE A 487 8.30 -6.68 -16.11
CA PHE A 487 7.80 -5.63 -15.22
C PHE A 487 6.31 -5.82 -14.97
N LYS A 488 5.86 -5.40 -13.79
CA LYS A 488 4.44 -5.34 -13.43
C LYS A 488 4.20 -4.11 -12.56
N ARG A 489 3.11 -3.38 -12.83
CA ARG A 489 2.69 -2.28 -11.96
C ARG A 489 2.20 -2.79 -10.61
N VAL A 490 2.65 -2.13 -9.54
CA VAL A 490 2.28 -2.46 -8.17
C VAL A 490 1.74 -1.22 -7.48
N TYR A 491 0.66 -1.42 -6.74
CA TYR A 491 -0.01 -0.39 -5.97
C TYR A 491 0.20 -0.61 -4.48
N PRO A 492 0.22 0.46 -3.66
CA PRO A 492 0.25 0.36 -2.20
C PRO A 492 -0.90 -0.52 -1.67
N LYS A 493 -0.77 -1.01 -0.44
CA LYS A 493 -1.86 -1.75 0.21
C LYS A 493 -2.74 -0.78 0.99
N TRP A 494 -4.05 -0.92 0.89
CA TRP A 494 -4.99 -0.16 1.71
C TRP A 494 -4.77 -0.44 3.21
N PRO A 495 -4.72 0.58 4.06
CA PRO A 495 -4.55 0.39 5.50
C PRO A 495 -5.80 -0.26 6.10
N LYS A 496 -5.63 -1.41 6.76
CA LYS A 496 -6.71 -2.08 7.51
C LYS A 496 -7.04 -1.34 8.81
N GLN A 497 -6.01 -0.84 9.49
CA GLN A 497 -6.10 -0.06 10.71
C GLN A 497 -5.38 1.26 10.46
N ARG A 498 -6.04 2.38 10.75
CA ARG A 498 -5.51 3.71 10.45
C ARG A 498 -4.66 4.26 11.57
N PHE A 499 -5.09 4.07 12.82
CA PHE A 499 -4.53 4.78 13.96
C PHE A 499 -3.85 3.84 14.96
N PRO A 500 -2.68 4.23 15.50
CA PRO A 500 -1.90 3.36 16.38
C PRO A 500 -2.56 3.11 17.74
N ILE A 501 -3.41 4.02 18.24
CA ILE A 501 -4.14 3.81 19.50
C ILE A 501 -5.06 2.58 19.46
N LEU A 502 -5.44 2.14 18.26
CA LEU A 502 -6.23 0.93 18.03
C LEU A 502 -5.39 -0.35 17.87
N LEU A 503 -4.05 -0.26 17.82
CA LEU A 503 -3.17 -1.43 17.69
C LEU A 503 -2.97 -2.19 19.01
N ASP A 504 -3.11 -1.52 20.16
CA ASP A 504 -2.97 -2.12 21.49
C ASP A 504 -4.31 -2.69 22.01
N ALA A 505 -5.15 -3.25 21.12
CA ALA A 505 -6.47 -3.78 21.45
C ALA A 505 -6.53 -5.30 21.36
#